data_AF-A0AAD5VK45-F1
#
_entry.id   AF-A0AAD5VK45-F1
#
_cell.length_a   1.000
_cell.length_b   1.000
_cell.length_c   1.000
_cell.angle_alpha   90.00
_cell.angle_beta   90.00
_cell.angle_gamma   90.00
#
_symmetry.space_group_name_H-M   'P 1'
#
loop_
_entity.id
_entity.type
_entity.pdbx_description
1 polymer ?
#
loop_
_entity_poly.entity_id
_entity_poly.type
_entity_poly.pdbx_seq_one_letter_code
_entity_poly.pdbx_strand_id
1 'polypeptide(L)'
;MHLVAFLYVLGFLSSVWAFNTAAVNDFFERNAVPGASKHTNNWAVLVCASRYWFNYRHMANALGMYRTVKRLGIPDSNIILMLADDASCNLRNKFPGSVYANPGRHLDLYGDNIEVDYRGYEVTVENFIRVLTGRMDPSVPRSKRLLSDERSNVFVYMTGHGGNEFLKFQDNEEISAFDIADAFEQMYQKKRCVFIPSPQLV
;
A
#
# COMPACT_ATOMS: atom_id res chain seq x y z
N MET A 1 -26.10 6.21 -65.64
CA MET A 1 -24.72 5.71 -65.55
C MET A 1 -24.24 5.90 -64.11
N HIS A 2 -24.01 4.78 -63.41
CA HIS A 2 -23.26 4.55 -62.15
C HIS A 2 -23.62 5.44 -60.92
N LEU A 3 -24.31 4.98 -59.87
CA LEU A 3 -24.02 3.90 -58.89
C LEU A 3 -22.61 3.98 -58.27
N VAL A 4 -22.49 4.59 -57.08
CA VAL A 4 -21.61 4.12 -55.98
C VAL A 4 -22.28 4.45 -54.64
N ALA A 5 -22.70 3.39 -53.94
CA ALA A 5 -23.02 3.42 -52.53
C ALA A 5 -21.74 3.18 -51.73
N PHE A 6 -21.55 3.88 -50.60
CA PHE A 6 -20.72 3.39 -49.51
C PHE A 6 -21.28 3.89 -48.16
N LEU A 7 -22.01 3.00 -47.50
CA LEU A 7 -22.06 2.96 -46.04
C LEU A 7 -20.64 2.65 -45.52
N TYR A 8 -20.15 3.40 -44.53
CA TYR A 8 -19.12 2.89 -43.62
C TYR A 8 -19.40 3.34 -42.19
N VAL A 9 -19.98 2.38 -41.44
CA VAL A 9 -19.51 1.87 -40.15
C VAL A 9 -19.49 2.82 -38.94
N LEU A 10 -20.53 2.61 -38.10
CA LEU A 10 -20.51 2.75 -36.65
C LEU A 10 -19.24 2.17 -36.01
N GLY A 11 -18.69 2.89 -35.04
CA GLY A 11 -17.87 2.31 -33.98
C GLY A 11 -16.50 2.96 -33.83
N PHE A 12 -16.42 4.03 -33.05
CA PHE A 12 -15.15 4.41 -32.43
C PHE A 12 -15.12 3.86 -31.01
N LEU A 13 -14.21 2.90 -30.85
CA LEU A 13 -13.93 2.08 -29.68
C LEU A 13 -13.61 2.93 -28.44
N SER A 14 -14.52 2.98 -27.47
CA SER A 14 -14.19 3.28 -26.09
C SER A 14 -13.65 2.01 -25.41
N SER A 15 -12.45 1.59 -25.78
CA SER A 15 -11.75 0.48 -25.12
C SER A 15 -10.36 0.91 -24.69
N VAL A 16 -10.31 1.66 -23.59
CA VAL A 16 -9.08 1.89 -22.82
C VAL A 16 -9.41 1.55 -21.37
N TRP A 17 -9.17 0.28 -21.02
CA TRP A 17 -9.06 -0.27 -19.67
C TRP A 17 -10.17 0.09 -18.67
N ALA A 18 -11.40 -0.37 -18.93
CA ALA A 18 -12.29 -0.70 -17.84
C ALA A 18 -11.66 -1.86 -17.06
N PHE A 19 -10.98 -1.54 -15.96
CA PHE A 19 -10.68 -2.55 -14.94
C PHE A 19 -12.00 -3.18 -14.56
N ASN A 20 -12.06 -4.51 -14.58
CA ASN A 20 -13.28 -5.24 -14.32
C ASN A 20 -13.64 -5.09 -12.85
N THR A 21 -14.35 -4.01 -12.49
CA THR A 21 -14.88 -3.74 -11.15
C THR A 21 -15.68 -4.92 -10.64
N ALA A 22 -16.30 -5.68 -11.55
CA ALA A 22 -17.00 -6.91 -11.21
C ALA A 22 -16.08 -7.97 -10.62
N ALA A 23 -14.83 -8.12 -11.10
CA ALA A 23 -13.90 -9.12 -10.56
C ALA A 23 -13.40 -8.76 -9.15
N VAL A 24 -13.23 -7.46 -8.88
CA VAL A 24 -12.84 -6.96 -7.54
C VAL A 24 -14.02 -7.08 -6.58
N ASN A 25 -15.22 -6.68 -7.00
CA ASN A 25 -16.43 -6.82 -6.21
C ASN A 25 -16.74 -8.30 -5.93
N ASP A 26 -16.60 -9.17 -6.93
CA ASP A 26 -16.77 -10.63 -6.79
C ASP A 26 -15.75 -11.24 -5.81
N PHE A 27 -14.50 -10.76 -5.79
CA PHE A 27 -13.53 -11.17 -4.77
C PHE A 27 -13.98 -10.80 -3.35
N PHE A 28 -14.48 -9.58 -3.14
CA PHE A 28 -14.96 -9.15 -1.82
C PHE A 28 -16.30 -9.80 -1.43
N GLU A 29 -17.19 -10.05 -2.39
CA GLU A 29 -18.47 -10.73 -2.17
C GLU A 29 -18.28 -12.22 -1.84
N ARG A 30 -17.39 -12.93 -2.54
CA ARG A 30 -17.09 -14.34 -2.25
C ARG A 30 -16.42 -14.56 -0.91
N ASN A 31 -15.65 -13.59 -0.45
CA ASN A 31 -14.97 -13.65 0.85
C ASN A 31 -15.77 -12.92 1.96
N ALA A 32 -16.96 -12.40 1.65
CA ALA A 32 -17.84 -11.83 2.66
C ALA A 32 -18.45 -12.97 3.49
N VAL A 33 -18.11 -13.02 4.78
CA VAL A 33 -18.73 -13.97 5.72
C VAL A 33 -20.19 -13.59 5.92
N PRO A 34 -21.18 -14.49 5.68
CA PRO A 34 -22.58 -14.20 5.93
C PRO A 34 -22.80 -13.90 7.42
N GLY A 35 -23.14 -12.65 7.75
CA GLY A 35 -23.30 -12.17 9.13
C GLY A 35 -22.12 -11.34 9.68
N ALA A 36 -21.03 -11.16 8.92
CA ALA A 36 -20.01 -10.17 9.26
C ALA A 36 -20.58 -8.75 9.12
N SER A 37 -20.31 -7.90 10.11
CA SER A 37 -20.71 -6.49 10.08
C SER A 37 -20.22 -5.82 8.80
N LYS A 38 -21.08 -5.06 8.12
CA LYS A 38 -20.72 -4.23 6.96
C LYS A 38 -19.48 -3.39 7.30
N HIS A 39 -18.33 -3.74 6.71
CA HIS A 39 -17.08 -2.98 6.88
C HIS A 39 -17.31 -1.53 6.47
N THR A 40 -16.80 -0.59 7.27
CA THR A 40 -17.10 0.84 7.12
C THR A 40 -16.02 1.61 6.38
N ASN A 41 -14.78 1.12 6.40
CA ASN A 41 -13.62 1.82 5.87
C ASN A 41 -12.45 0.86 5.63
N ASN A 42 -11.60 1.24 4.67
CA ASN A 42 -10.37 0.53 4.35
C ASN A 42 -9.18 1.43 4.70
N TRP A 43 -8.13 0.82 5.23
CA TRP A 43 -6.85 1.44 5.56
C TRP A 43 -5.72 0.68 4.88
N ALA A 44 -4.63 1.39 4.57
CA ALA A 44 -3.40 0.77 4.11
C ALA A 44 -2.22 1.25 4.95
N VAL A 45 -1.31 0.33 5.29
CA VAL A 45 0.00 0.64 5.90
C VAL A 45 1.06 0.07 4.98
N LEU A 46 1.83 0.95 4.34
CA LEU A 46 2.79 0.61 3.29
C LEU A 46 4.20 0.97 3.78
N VAL A 47 5.08 -0.02 3.86
CA VAL A 47 6.41 0.14 4.46
C VAL A 47 7.50 -0.27 3.49
N CYS A 48 8.34 0.68 3.09
CA CYS A 48 9.66 0.40 2.52
C CYS A 48 10.70 0.48 3.63
N ALA A 49 11.16 -0.69 4.10
CA ALA A 49 12.04 -0.81 5.26
C ALA A 49 13.54 -0.71 4.91
N SER A 50 13.92 -0.71 3.63
CA SER A 50 15.32 -0.68 3.20
C SER A 50 15.80 0.70 2.77
N ARG A 51 17.12 0.92 2.90
CA ARG A 51 17.81 2.15 2.50
C ARG A 51 18.84 1.89 1.41
N TYR A 52 19.38 2.97 0.85
CA TYR A 52 20.43 3.00 -0.17
C TYR A 52 19.99 2.68 -1.60
N TRP A 53 20.78 3.20 -2.54
CA TRP A 53 20.49 3.12 -3.98
C TRP A 53 20.29 1.71 -4.52
N PHE A 54 21.05 0.72 -4.03
CA PHE A 54 20.94 -0.67 -4.49
C PHE A 54 19.61 -1.34 -4.08
N ASN A 55 18.86 -0.71 -3.16
CA ASN A 55 17.54 -1.15 -2.71
C ASN A 55 16.39 -0.35 -3.32
N TYR A 56 16.65 0.43 -4.38
CA TYR A 56 15.67 1.24 -5.12
C TYR A 56 14.34 0.50 -5.38
N ARG A 57 14.41 -0.81 -5.69
CA ARG A 57 13.23 -1.64 -5.97
C ARG A 57 12.22 -1.69 -4.81
N HIS A 58 12.66 -1.65 -3.56
CA HIS A 58 11.76 -1.71 -2.40
C HIS A 58 10.93 -0.42 -2.33
N MET A 59 11.55 0.74 -2.56
CA MET A 59 10.83 2.01 -2.61
C MET A 59 9.87 2.07 -3.80
N ALA A 60 10.31 1.61 -4.98
CA ALA A 60 9.45 1.53 -6.16
C ALA A 60 8.23 0.61 -5.93
N ASN A 61 8.41 -0.53 -5.24
CA ASN A 61 7.31 -1.43 -4.89
C ASN A 61 6.30 -0.77 -3.95
N ALA A 62 6.78 -0.10 -2.89
CA ALA A 62 5.90 0.59 -1.94
C ALA A 62 5.11 1.72 -2.62
N LEU A 63 5.75 2.52 -3.47
CA LEU A 63 5.07 3.58 -4.24
C LEU A 63 4.10 3.00 -5.28
N GLY A 64 4.43 1.86 -5.90
CA GLY A 64 3.51 1.13 -6.77
C GLY A 64 2.25 0.67 -6.04
N MET A 65 2.40 0.13 -4.83
CA MET A 65 1.27 -0.22 -3.97
C MET A 65 0.46 1.00 -3.55
N TYR A 66 1.13 2.10 -3.17
CA TYR A 66 0.48 3.37 -2.82
C TYR A 66 -0.44 3.87 -3.94
N ARG A 67 0.06 3.91 -5.18
CA ARG A 67 -0.76 4.29 -6.34
C ARG A 67 -1.91 3.32 -6.59
N THR A 68 -1.68 2.03 -6.36
CA THR A 68 -2.71 0.99 -6.53
C THR A 68 -3.84 1.16 -5.52
N VAL A 69 -3.52 1.30 -4.24
CA VAL A 69 -4.56 1.49 -3.19
C VAL A 69 -5.31 2.80 -3.36
N LYS A 70 -4.64 3.89 -3.77
CA LYS A 70 -5.30 5.15 -4.12
C LYS A 70 -6.26 4.98 -5.29
N ARG A 71 -5.83 4.29 -6.35
CA ARG A 71 -6.67 4.03 -7.52
C ARG A 71 -7.90 3.16 -7.18
N LEU A 72 -7.77 2.28 -6.20
CA LEU A 72 -8.86 1.46 -5.67
C LEU A 72 -9.79 2.23 -4.70
N GLY A 73 -9.52 3.51 -4.45
CA GLY A 73 -10.40 4.40 -3.70
C GLY A 73 -10.06 4.57 -2.22
N ILE A 74 -8.90 4.12 -1.76
CA ILE A 74 -8.43 4.44 -0.40
C ILE A 74 -7.87 5.88 -0.42
N PRO A 75 -8.43 6.83 0.35
CA PRO A 75 -7.94 8.21 0.37
C PRO A 75 -6.60 8.30 1.14
N ASP A 76 -5.83 9.35 0.89
CA ASP A 76 -4.53 9.58 1.56
C ASP A 76 -4.63 9.61 3.09
N SER A 77 -5.73 10.17 3.63
CA SER A 77 -5.98 10.16 5.07
C SER A 77 -6.10 8.77 5.69
N ASN A 78 -6.21 7.73 4.86
CA ASN A 78 -6.33 6.33 5.26
C ASN A 78 -5.13 5.47 4.82
N ILE A 79 -4.08 6.08 4.28
CA ILE A 79 -2.86 5.40 3.86
C ILE A 79 -1.73 5.92 4.72
N ILE A 80 -1.06 5.03 5.45
CA ILE A 80 0.20 5.35 6.14
C ILE A 80 1.34 4.87 5.25
N LEU A 81 2.14 5.79 4.72
CA LEU A 81 3.30 5.48 3.89
C LEU A 81 4.61 5.75 4.65
N MET A 82 5.42 4.72 4.80
CA MET A 82 6.73 4.76 5.45
C MET A 82 7.83 4.47 4.43
N LEU A 83 8.71 5.44 4.16
CA LEU A 83 9.85 5.28 3.24
C LEU A 83 11.17 5.51 3.99
N ALA A 84 11.94 4.43 4.20
CA ALA A 84 13.21 4.49 4.94
C ALA A 84 14.32 5.27 4.21
N ASP A 85 14.18 5.52 2.91
CA ASP A 85 15.09 6.33 2.12
C ASP A 85 14.33 6.99 0.96
N ASP A 86 14.94 8.01 0.35
CA ASP A 86 14.37 8.71 -0.80
C ASP A 86 15.30 8.59 -2.03
N ALA A 87 14.99 7.62 -2.89
CA ALA A 87 15.76 7.43 -4.12
C ALA A 87 15.46 8.51 -5.18
N SER A 88 14.37 9.28 -5.06
CA SER A 88 14.09 10.39 -5.97
C SER A 88 15.12 11.50 -5.85
N CYS A 89 15.67 11.69 -4.64
CA CYS A 89 16.68 12.69 -4.31
C CYS A 89 18.12 12.15 -4.33
N ASN A 90 18.34 10.90 -4.74
CA ASN A 90 19.68 10.30 -4.73
C ASN A 90 20.54 10.82 -5.88
N LEU A 91 21.82 11.16 -5.62
CA LEU A 91 22.77 11.63 -6.64
C LEU A 91 23.01 10.64 -7.80
N ARG A 92 22.76 9.34 -7.58
CA ARG A 92 22.85 8.30 -8.62
C ARG A 92 21.62 8.26 -9.52
N ASN A 93 20.53 8.92 -9.12
CA ASN A 93 19.32 8.98 -9.92
C ASN A 93 19.51 9.95 -11.10
N LYS A 94 19.44 9.40 -12.30
CA LYS A 94 19.53 10.20 -13.55
C LYS A 94 18.31 11.08 -13.77
N PHE A 95 17.21 10.84 -13.05
CA PHE A 95 15.95 11.57 -13.14
C PHE A 95 15.55 12.08 -11.75
N PRO A 96 16.13 13.21 -11.30
CA PRO A 96 15.84 13.78 -9.99
C PRO A 96 14.34 14.03 -9.80
N GLY A 97 13.81 13.70 -8.63
CA GLY A 97 12.39 13.89 -8.30
C GLY A 97 11.45 12.80 -8.83
N SER A 98 11.97 11.78 -9.54
CA SER A 98 11.15 10.71 -10.12
C SER A 98 11.61 9.32 -9.71
N VAL A 99 10.65 8.38 -9.68
CA VAL A 99 10.88 6.96 -9.38
C VAL A 99 10.09 6.11 -10.37
N TYR A 100 10.78 5.30 -11.17
CA TYR A 100 10.18 4.37 -12.13
C TYR A 100 10.36 2.92 -11.70
N ALA A 101 9.32 2.09 -11.86
CA ALA A 101 9.42 0.62 -11.68
C ALA A 101 10.00 -0.11 -12.89
N ASN A 102 10.03 0.52 -14.07
CA ASN A 102 10.43 -0.13 -15.31
C ASN A 102 11.37 0.75 -16.17
N PRO A 103 12.24 0.14 -17.00
CA PRO A 103 13.18 0.88 -17.86
C PRO A 103 12.50 1.82 -18.86
N GLY A 104 11.28 1.49 -19.29
CA GLY A 104 10.47 2.30 -20.21
C GLY A 104 9.95 3.61 -19.61
N ARG A 105 10.01 3.77 -18.27
CA ARG A 105 9.62 5.01 -17.56
C ARG A 105 8.21 5.50 -17.90
N HIS A 106 7.29 4.56 -18.14
CA HIS A 106 5.93 4.89 -18.56
C HIS A 106 5.10 5.56 -17.45
N LEU A 107 5.49 5.36 -16.19
CA LEU A 107 4.78 5.90 -15.04
C LEU A 107 5.78 6.31 -13.95
N ASP A 108 5.79 7.59 -13.61
CA ASP A 108 6.46 8.08 -12.41
C ASP A 108 5.63 7.70 -11.18
N LEU A 109 6.25 6.92 -10.29
CA LEU A 109 5.65 6.43 -9.06
C LEU A 109 5.72 7.45 -7.93
N TYR A 110 6.69 8.36 -7.96
CA TYR A 110 6.84 9.43 -6.98
C TYR A 110 5.83 10.54 -7.32
N GLY A 111 6.09 11.36 -8.34
CA GLY A 111 5.18 12.40 -8.81
C GLY A 111 4.64 13.34 -7.72
N ASP A 112 3.67 14.18 -8.06
CA ASP A 112 3.21 15.26 -7.17
C ASP A 112 2.14 14.85 -6.15
N ASN A 113 1.69 13.60 -6.17
CA ASN A 113 0.49 13.17 -5.44
C ASN A 113 0.77 12.02 -4.47
N ILE A 114 1.95 12.06 -3.82
CA ILE A 114 2.31 11.14 -2.74
C ILE A 114 2.40 11.88 -1.40
N GLU A 115 1.80 11.30 -0.38
CA GLU A 115 1.93 11.73 1.01
C GLU A 115 2.80 10.69 1.73
N VAL A 116 3.97 11.12 2.21
CA VAL A 116 4.88 10.27 2.98
C VAL A 116 4.80 10.67 4.44
N ASP A 117 4.29 9.78 5.27
CA ASP A 117 4.02 10.04 6.70
C ASP A 117 5.27 9.85 7.56
N TYR A 118 6.07 8.83 7.25
CA TYR A 118 7.33 8.55 7.94
C TYR A 118 8.46 8.52 6.93
N ARG A 119 9.43 9.44 7.08
CA ARG A 119 10.56 9.59 6.16
C ARG A 119 11.87 9.24 6.84
N GLY A 120 12.74 8.52 6.13
CA GLY A 120 14.12 8.31 6.55
C GLY A 120 14.21 7.68 7.94
N TYR A 121 14.85 8.41 8.86
CA TYR A 121 15.06 7.98 10.24
C TYR A 121 13.78 7.74 11.04
N GLU A 122 12.63 8.27 10.61
CA GLU A 122 11.36 7.99 11.29
C GLU A 122 10.83 6.57 11.00
N VAL A 123 11.39 5.84 10.02
CA VAL A 123 10.97 4.48 9.68
C VAL A 123 11.69 3.47 10.56
N THR A 124 11.23 3.33 11.79
CA THR A 124 11.77 2.40 12.79
C THR A 124 10.78 1.28 13.10
N VAL A 125 11.28 0.17 13.66
CA VAL A 125 10.43 -0.92 14.15
C VAL A 125 9.43 -0.40 15.17
N GLU A 126 9.90 0.44 16.09
CA GLU A 126 9.07 1.07 17.12
C GLU A 126 7.91 1.87 16.53
N ASN A 127 8.18 2.76 15.57
CA ASN A 127 7.12 3.58 14.97
C ASN A 127 6.10 2.72 14.22
N PHE A 128 6.56 1.69 13.50
CA PHE A 128 5.66 0.75 12.83
C PHE A 128 4.74 0.03 13.82
N ILE A 129 5.28 -0.52 14.91
CA ILE A 129 4.48 -1.17 15.96
C ILE A 129 3.53 -0.18 16.65
N ARG A 130 3.95 1.06 16.88
CA ARG A 130 3.08 2.12 17.44
C ARG A 130 1.94 2.49 16.50
N VAL A 131 2.15 2.50 15.19
CA VAL A 131 1.11 2.67 14.16
C VAL A 131 0.07 1.57 14.30
N LEU A 132 0.49 0.31 14.28
CA LEU A 132 -0.43 -0.83 14.37
C LEU A 132 -1.21 -0.85 15.71
N THR A 133 -0.50 -0.74 16.82
CA THR A 133 -1.10 -0.84 18.17
C THR A 133 -1.83 0.43 18.64
N GLY A 134 -1.67 1.54 17.90
CA GLY A 134 -2.19 2.86 18.24
C GLY A 134 -1.64 3.46 19.53
N ARG A 135 -0.47 3.01 19.98
CA ARG A 135 0.22 3.54 21.17
C ARG A 135 1.02 4.77 20.77
N MET A 136 0.34 5.89 20.58
CA MET A 136 0.96 7.17 20.20
C MET A 136 0.60 8.28 21.16
N ASP A 137 1.52 9.23 21.29
CA ASP A 137 1.29 10.45 22.05
C ASP A 137 0.16 11.30 21.41
N PRO A 138 -0.72 11.94 22.21
CA PRO A 138 -1.79 12.82 21.71
C PRO A 138 -1.32 14.00 20.83
N SER A 139 -0.04 14.38 20.88
CA SER A 139 0.56 15.40 20.00
C SER A 139 0.88 14.91 18.59
N VAL A 140 0.96 13.59 18.35
CA VAL A 140 1.26 13.04 17.01
C VAL A 140 0.20 13.48 15.99
N PRO A 141 0.56 14.00 14.81
CA PRO A 141 -0.41 14.42 13.81
C PRO A 141 -1.36 13.31 13.36
N ARG A 142 -2.59 13.66 12.96
CA ARG A 142 -3.59 12.71 12.47
C ARG A 142 -3.09 11.88 11.28
N SER A 143 -2.34 12.48 10.36
CA SER A 143 -1.80 11.78 9.17
C SER A 143 -0.87 10.62 9.54
N LYS A 144 -0.19 10.71 10.69
CA LYS A 144 0.70 9.64 11.17
C LYS A 144 -0.02 8.57 12.01
N ARG A 145 -1.35 8.56 12.07
CA ARG A 145 -2.11 7.66 12.94
C ARG A 145 -3.00 6.73 12.14
N LEU A 146 -2.91 5.43 12.43
CA LEU A 146 -3.89 4.45 11.99
C LEU A 146 -5.14 4.57 12.86
N LEU A 147 -6.21 5.21 12.36
CA LEU A 147 -7.47 5.41 13.08
C LEU A 147 -8.50 4.34 12.70
N SER A 148 -8.08 3.08 12.72
CA SER A 148 -8.91 1.92 12.42
C SER A 148 -9.70 1.45 13.65
N ASP A 149 -10.82 0.79 13.39
CA ASP A 149 -11.80 0.30 14.37
C ASP A 149 -12.26 -1.14 14.06
N GLU A 150 -13.25 -1.62 14.80
CA GLU A 150 -13.75 -3.00 14.73
C GLU A 150 -14.46 -3.33 13.41
N ARG A 151 -14.64 -2.34 12.52
CA ARG A 151 -15.27 -2.48 11.20
C ARG A 151 -14.33 -2.06 10.08
N SER A 152 -13.07 -1.77 10.41
CA SER A 152 -12.03 -1.39 9.46
C SER A 152 -11.34 -2.62 8.88
N ASN A 153 -11.12 -2.60 7.56
CA ASN A 153 -10.17 -3.50 6.91
C ASN A 153 -8.81 -2.82 6.82
N VAL A 154 -7.75 -3.49 7.27
CA VAL A 154 -6.39 -2.93 7.26
C VAL A 154 -5.51 -3.79 6.35
N PHE A 155 -5.02 -3.21 5.26
CA PHE A 155 -4.05 -3.82 4.37
C PHE A 155 -2.63 -3.40 4.78
N VAL A 156 -1.81 -4.35 5.20
CA VAL A 156 -0.40 -4.09 5.54
C VAL A 156 0.50 -4.68 4.47
N TYR A 157 1.32 -3.84 3.86
CA TYR A 157 2.32 -4.24 2.87
C TYR A 157 3.70 -3.78 3.31
N MET A 158 4.64 -4.71 3.39
CA MET A 158 6.02 -4.43 3.76
C MET A 158 6.95 -4.94 2.67
N THR A 159 7.95 -4.14 2.33
CA THR A 159 9.00 -4.51 1.39
C THR A 159 10.36 -4.10 1.93
N GLY A 160 11.29 -5.06 1.91
CA GLY A 160 12.61 -4.93 2.46
C GLY A 160 13.40 -6.22 2.33
N HIS A 161 14.54 -6.29 2.99
CA HIS A 161 15.28 -7.54 3.13
C HIS A 161 14.77 -8.29 4.35
N GLY A 162 14.59 -9.60 4.22
CA GLY A 162 14.21 -10.45 5.33
C GLY A 162 14.96 -11.77 5.29
N GLY A 163 14.79 -12.54 6.34
CA GLY A 163 15.29 -13.90 6.47
C GLY A 163 14.28 -14.75 7.21
N ASN A 164 14.76 -15.84 7.81
CA ASN A 164 13.91 -16.73 8.59
C ASN A 164 13.34 -15.99 9.80
N GLU A 165 12.02 -15.77 9.84
CA GLU A 165 11.30 -15.12 10.94
C GLU A 165 11.67 -13.65 11.23
N PHE A 166 12.26 -12.92 10.28
CA PHE A 166 12.52 -11.49 10.46
C PHE A 166 12.52 -10.66 9.16
N LEU A 167 12.30 -9.35 9.31
CA LEU A 167 12.49 -8.33 8.27
C LEU A 167 13.42 -7.22 8.81
N LYS A 168 14.39 -6.80 8.01
CA LYS A 168 15.31 -5.70 8.34
C LYS A 168 14.65 -4.34 8.16
N PHE A 169 14.88 -3.46 9.12
CA PHE A 169 14.58 -2.03 9.09
C PHE A 169 15.88 -1.24 9.03
N GLN A 170 15.96 -0.31 8.09
CA GLN A 170 17.07 0.61 7.85
C GLN A 170 18.49 -0.02 7.76
N ASP A 171 18.58 -1.33 7.56
CA ASP A 171 19.84 -2.11 7.56
C ASP A 171 20.55 -2.18 8.93
N ASN A 172 19.89 -1.77 10.02
CA ASN A 172 20.46 -1.74 11.38
C ASN A 172 19.59 -2.47 12.43
N GLU A 173 18.28 -2.52 12.21
CA GLU A 173 17.30 -3.13 13.10
C GLU A 173 16.56 -4.26 12.39
N GLU A 174 15.92 -5.12 13.17
CA GLU A 174 15.12 -6.23 12.67
C GLU A 174 13.81 -6.26 13.45
N ILE A 175 12.71 -6.50 12.72
CA ILE A 175 11.43 -6.87 13.32
C ILE A 175 11.24 -8.37 13.14
N SER A 176 10.91 -9.08 14.20
CA SER A 176 10.64 -10.52 14.13
C SER A 176 9.20 -10.81 13.71
N ALA A 177 8.95 -12.02 13.23
CA ALA A 177 7.60 -12.51 12.98
C ALA A 177 6.73 -12.48 14.25
N PHE A 178 7.34 -12.73 15.42
CA PHE A 178 6.67 -12.66 16.72
C PHE A 178 6.21 -11.24 17.06
N ASP A 179 7.05 -10.23 16.81
CA ASP A 179 6.67 -8.82 17.04
C ASP A 179 5.46 -8.41 16.20
N ILE A 180 5.42 -8.86 14.94
CA ILE A 180 4.29 -8.60 14.02
C ILE A 180 3.04 -9.33 14.49
N ALA A 181 3.17 -10.61 14.86
CA ALA A 181 2.06 -11.42 15.36
C ALA A 181 1.47 -10.80 16.63
N ASP A 182 2.30 -10.37 17.58
CA ASP A 182 1.87 -9.72 18.81
C ASP A 182 1.22 -8.36 18.57
N ALA A 183 1.70 -7.59 17.59
CA ALA A 183 1.05 -6.33 17.21
C ALA A 183 -0.34 -6.56 16.62
N PHE A 184 -0.49 -7.59 15.79
CA PHE A 184 -1.77 -8.00 15.19
C PHE A 184 -2.75 -8.54 16.23
N GLU A 185 -2.29 -9.37 17.17
CA GLU A 185 -3.10 -9.82 18.30
C GLU A 185 -3.58 -8.63 19.13
N GLN A 186 -2.72 -7.65 19.41
CA GLN A 186 -3.13 -6.44 20.11
C GLN A 186 -4.14 -5.59 19.33
N MET A 187 -4.03 -5.51 18.00
CA MET A 187 -5.02 -4.85 17.16
C MET A 187 -6.38 -5.54 17.27
N TYR A 188 -6.39 -6.87 17.26
CA TYR A 188 -7.59 -7.67 17.42
C TYR A 188 -8.23 -7.48 18.80
N GLN A 189 -7.48 -7.63 19.88
CA GLN A 189 -7.96 -7.47 21.26
C GLN A 189 -8.52 -6.08 21.53
N LYS A 190 -7.94 -5.04 20.92
CA LYS A 190 -8.41 -3.65 21.01
C LYS A 190 -9.51 -3.31 20.00
N LYS A 191 -9.97 -4.29 19.22
CA LYS A 191 -11.01 -4.13 18.20
C LYS A 191 -10.68 -3.01 17.21
N ARG A 192 -9.47 -3.01 16.68
CA ARG A 192 -8.96 -2.00 15.73
C ARG A 192 -8.95 -2.49 14.28
N CYS A 193 -9.32 -3.74 14.05
CA CYS A 193 -9.48 -4.30 12.72
C CYS A 193 -10.34 -5.55 12.80
N VAL A 194 -10.92 -5.95 11.66
CA VAL A 194 -11.45 -7.31 11.49
C VAL A 194 -10.31 -8.19 10.93
N PHE A 195 -10.03 -9.32 11.58
CA PHE A 195 -9.22 -10.36 10.96
C PHE A 195 -10.11 -11.16 10.01
N ILE A 196 -9.77 -11.19 8.73
CA ILE A 196 -10.27 -12.22 7.83
C ILE A 196 -9.33 -13.41 8.02
N PRO A 197 -9.73 -14.48 8.74
CA PRO A 197 -8.89 -15.67 8.81
C PRO A 197 -8.71 -16.19 7.39
N SER A 198 -7.46 -16.30 6.94
CA SER A 198 -7.14 -17.18 5.81
C SER A 198 -7.68 -18.57 6.17
N PRO A 199 -8.40 -19.26 5.26
CA PRO A 199 -8.58 -20.69 5.42
C PRO A 199 -7.19 -21.28 5.68
N GLN A 200 -7.05 -21.99 6.79
CA GLN A 200 -5.78 -22.59 7.18
C GLN A 200 -5.32 -23.48 6.03
N LEU A 201 -4.12 -23.23 5.51
CA LEU A 201 -3.35 -24.27 4.83
C LEU A 201 -2.97 -25.27 5.92
N VAL A 202 -3.86 -26.25 6.12
CA VAL A 202 -3.56 -27.52 6.80
C VAL A 202 -2.89 -28.44 5.79
#